data_AF-V9ENG6-F1
#
_entry.id   AF-V9ENG6-F1
#
_cell.length_a   1.000
_cell.length_b   1.000
_cell.length_c   1.000
_cell.angle_alpha   90.00
_cell.angle_beta   90.00
_cell.angle_gamma   90.00
#
_symmetry.space_group_name_H-M   'P 1'
#
loop_
_entity.id
_entity.type
_entity.pdbx_description
1 polymer ?
#
loop_
_entity_poly.entity_id
_entity_poly.type
_entity_poly.pdbx_seq_one_letter_code
_entity_poly.pdbx_strand_id
1 'polypeptide(L)'
;MEEASLLAVQQRVCASIVELDINLHRISQLSSFGKHLTTKPRKHRTTTTNCSAMNVSHNFQKKGFVVMYRAVPDDVTDHLRSLARDNKNLWIHETWNDVLTDDNRVRALVPDNTAQALSEDLQRFYLTFFPDSKVAEWQFLKTVAGASNQLVRRRFSPDPVGDECVKPISVPGSLYIATEDNTYIYGYGWNHNVAMVSDRQHITLNKGDLILMRGDFIYARAGSRSNNVCVHASVDSALYERPLYQPPEFVTLVDDTRWIEEHFCFVWNCPFRGTGQHSLRRHLNRYHKMVFRNVPMPHSY
;
A
#
# COMPACT_ATOMS: atom_id res chain seq x y z
N MET A 1 -25.13 -5.84 -23.95
CA MET A 1 -23.71 -5.78 -24.39
C MET A 1 -22.74 -5.72 -23.22
N GLU A 2 -23.09 -5.15 -22.05
CA GLU A 2 -22.23 -5.10 -20.86
C GLU A 2 -21.99 -6.44 -20.14
N GLU A 3 -23.00 -7.31 -20.03
CA GLU A 3 -22.83 -8.63 -19.38
C GLU A 3 -21.84 -9.53 -20.12
N ALA A 4 -21.78 -9.44 -21.45
CA ALA A 4 -20.86 -10.23 -22.26
C ALA A 4 -19.39 -9.83 -22.03
N SER A 5 -19.12 -8.56 -21.71
CA SER A 5 -17.77 -8.07 -21.38
C SER A 5 -17.33 -8.53 -19.99
N LEU A 6 -18.23 -8.47 -19.00
CA LEU A 6 -18.00 -9.01 -17.65
C LEU A 6 -17.77 -10.52 -17.65
N LEU A 7 -18.54 -11.28 -18.42
CA LEU A 7 -18.35 -12.72 -18.61
C LEU A 7 -17.02 -13.06 -19.31
N ALA A 8 -16.61 -12.26 -20.30
CA ALA A 8 -15.32 -12.44 -20.98
C ALA A 8 -14.12 -12.15 -20.04
N VAL A 9 -14.23 -11.12 -19.19
CA VAL A 9 -13.25 -10.84 -18.12
C VAL A 9 -13.24 -11.97 -17.09
N GLN A 10 -14.40 -12.45 -16.65
CA GLN A 10 -14.53 -13.58 -15.72
C GLN A 10 -13.90 -14.87 -16.26
N GLN A 11 -14.11 -15.19 -17.54
CA GLN A 11 -13.53 -16.38 -18.18
C GLN A 11 -12.00 -16.29 -18.32
N ARG A 12 -11.46 -15.11 -18.65
CA ARG A 12 -10.00 -14.87 -18.74
C ARG A 12 -9.31 -14.94 -17.38
N VAL A 13 -9.97 -14.44 -16.33
CA VAL A 13 -9.47 -14.48 -14.94
C VAL A 13 -9.45 -15.92 -14.41
N CYS A 14 -10.51 -16.71 -14.64
CA CYS A 14 -10.55 -18.12 -14.23
C CYS A 14 -9.48 -18.97 -14.92
N ALA A 15 -9.25 -18.76 -16.22
CA ALA A 15 -8.20 -19.46 -16.97
C ALA A 15 -6.78 -19.15 -16.45
N SER A 16 -6.53 -17.90 -16.05
CA SER A 16 -5.22 -17.45 -15.55
C SER A 16 -4.88 -18.03 -14.17
N ILE A 17 -5.89 -18.38 -13.36
CA ILE A 17 -5.71 -18.92 -12.00
C ILE A 17 -5.51 -20.44 -12.00
N VAL A 18 -6.21 -21.16 -12.88
CA VAL A 18 -5.94 -22.60 -13.06
C VAL A 18 -4.50 -22.81 -13.56
N GLU A 19 -3.97 -21.89 -14.37
CA GLU A 19 -2.57 -21.90 -14.78
C GLU A 19 -1.58 -21.51 -13.67
N LEU A 20 -1.97 -20.65 -12.72
CA LEU A 20 -1.15 -20.28 -11.54
C LEU A 20 -0.88 -21.50 -10.64
N ASP A 21 -1.89 -22.34 -10.38
CA ASP A 21 -1.73 -23.58 -9.62
C ASP A 21 -0.86 -24.61 -10.37
N ILE A 22 -0.97 -24.69 -11.70
CA ILE A 22 -0.17 -25.59 -12.54
C ILE A 22 1.29 -25.12 -12.63
N ASN A 23 1.55 -23.81 -12.72
CA ASN A 23 2.88 -23.26 -12.87
C ASN A 23 3.64 -23.15 -11.54
N LEU A 24 2.99 -22.91 -10.40
CA LEU A 24 3.59 -23.11 -9.08
C LEU A 24 4.09 -24.56 -8.90
N HIS A 25 3.35 -25.53 -9.45
CA HIS A 25 3.77 -26.94 -9.47
C HIS A 25 4.97 -27.18 -10.42
N ARG A 26 4.98 -26.57 -11.62
CA ARG A 26 6.09 -26.71 -12.58
C ARG A 26 7.38 -26.00 -12.17
N ILE A 27 7.29 -24.80 -11.59
CA ILE A 27 8.46 -24.05 -11.09
C ILE A 27 9.13 -24.83 -9.94
N SER A 28 8.34 -25.52 -9.10
CA SER A 28 8.90 -26.43 -8.10
C SER A 28 9.69 -27.61 -8.71
N GLN A 29 9.33 -28.09 -9.91
CA GLN A 29 10.01 -29.19 -10.60
C GLN A 29 11.24 -28.75 -11.40
N LEU A 30 11.26 -27.51 -11.91
CA LEU A 30 12.40 -26.94 -12.65
C LEU A 30 13.58 -26.54 -11.76
N SER A 31 13.40 -26.52 -10.43
CA SER A 31 14.49 -26.31 -9.45
C SER A 31 15.44 -27.52 -9.25
N SER A 32 15.33 -28.58 -10.06
CA SER A 32 16.07 -29.83 -9.89
C SER A 32 17.40 -29.95 -10.66
N PHE A 33 17.94 -28.87 -11.25
CA PHE A 33 19.30 -28.87 -11.79
C PHE A 33 20.32 -28.38 -10.75
N GLY A 34 20.76 -29.29 -9.86
CA GLY A 34 21.88 -29.00 -8.96
C GLY A 34 22.05 -29.89 -7.73
N LYS A 35 22.37 -31.18 -7.95
CA LYS A 35 23.08 -32.11 -7.04
C LYS A 35 22.47 -32.44 -5.66
N HIS A 36 22.05 -33.71 -5.56
CA HIS A 36 22.12 -34.62 -4.39
C HIS A 36 22.05 -33.99 -2.98
N LEU A 37 20.85 -33.99 -2.40
CA LEU A 37 20.63 -34.24 -0.98
C LEU A 37 19.30 -35.00 -0.82
N THR A 38 19.41 -36.23 -0.35
CA THR A 38 18.28 -37.14 -0.09
C THR A 38 17.54 -36.71 1.16
N THR A 39 16.45 -35.96 1.01
CA THR A 39 15.45 -35.82 2.08
C THR A 39 14.05 -36.06 1.52
N LYS A 40 13.36 -37.05 2.10
CA LYS A 40 12.01 -37.48 1.71
C LYS A 40 11.04 -36.29 1.63
N PRO A 41 10.18 -36.21 0.59
CA PRO A 41 9.20 -35.14 0.49
C PRO A 41 8.16 -35.29 1.62
N ARG A 42 8.10 -34.30 2.49
CA ARG A 42 7.06 -34.16 3.51
C ARG A 42 5.80 -33.65 2.80
N LYS A 43 4.71 -34.42 2.86
CA LYS A 43 3.41 -34.06 2.28
C LYS A 43 2.98 -32.68 2.81
N HIS A 44 3.06 -31.66 1.97
CA HIS A 44 2.41 -30.38 2.23
C HIS A 44 0.91 -30.59 2.08
N ARG A 45 0.19 -30.42 3.18
CA ARG A 45 -1.27 -30.32 3.20
C ARG A 45 -1.63 -28.97 2.59
N THR A 46 -1.94 -28.96 1.30
CA THR A 46 -2.55 -27.82 0.62
C THR A 46 -3.95 -27.64 1.20
N THR A 47 -4.08 -26.81 2.23
CA THR A 47 -5.35 -26.16 2.53
C THR A 47 -5.53 -25.08 1.47
N THR A 48 -6.06 -25.48 0.32
CA THR A 48 -6.54 -24.59 -0.72
C THR A 48 -7.76 -23.87 -0.16
N THR A 49 -7.54 -22.74 0.52
CA THR A 49 -8.63 -21.82 0.78
C THR A 49 -8.92 -21.18 -0.57
N ASN A 50 -10.00 -21.62 -1.21
CA ASN A 50 -10.61 -21.01 -2.39
C ASN A 50 -10.95 -19.53 -2.09
N CYS A 51 -9.95 -18.65 -2.11
CA CYS A 51 -10.17 -17.23 -2.30
C CYS A 51 -10.52 -17.05 -3.77
N SER A 52 -11.82 -17.22 -4.08
CA SER A 52 -12.40 -16.94 -5.39
C SER A 52 -11.87 -15.61 -5.93
N ALA A 53 -11.37 -15.62 -7.17
CA ALA A 53 -10.86 -14.45 -7.88
C ALA A 53 -11.77 -13.21 -7.78
N MET A 54 -13.09 -13.44 -7.72
CA MET A 54 -14.09 -12.40 -7.52
C MET A 54 -13.86 -11.59 -6.25
N ASN A 55 -13.41 -12.22 -5.16
CA ASN A 55 -13.14 -11.51 -3.91
C ASN A 55 -11.91 -10.59 -4.02
N VAL A 56 -10.92 -10.95 -4.85
CA VAL A 56 -9.69 -10.15 -4.98
C VAL A 56 -9.94 -8.90 -5.81
N SER A 57 -10.63 -9.02 -6.96
CA SER A 57 -11.00 -7.87 -7.79
C SER A 57 -12.01 -6.96 -7.08
N HIS A 58 -13.00 -7.52 -6.40
CA HIS A 58 -13.94 -6.74 -5.59
C HIS A 58 -13.24 -6.01 -4.44
N ASN A 59 -12.26 -6.65 -3.78
CA ASN A 59 -11.47 -5.99 -2.74
C ASN A 59 -10.61 -4.85 -3.31
N PHE A 60 -10.04 -5.03 -4.50
CA PHE A 60 -9.29 -3.97 -5.18
C PHE A 60 -10.19 -2.77 -5.50
N GLN A 61 -11.40 -3.00 -6.02
CA GLN A 61 -12.38 -1.94 -6.28
C GLN A 61 -12.80 -1.23 -4.99
N LYS A 62 -13.03 -1.98 -3.91
CA LYS A 62 -13.45 -1.43 -2.62
C LYS A 62 -12.33 -0.65 -1.93
N LYS A 63 -11.12 -1.21 -1.85
CA LYS A 63 -10.00 -0.63 -1.06
C LYS A 63 -9.11 0.29 -1.87
N GLY A 64 -9.09 0.16 -3.19
CA GLY A 64 -8.18 0.86 -4.10
C GLY A 64 -6.77 0.27 -4.17
N PHE A 65 -6.52 -0.86 -3.52
CA PHE A 65 -5.25 -1.57 -3.61
C PHE A 65 -5.41 -3.08 -3.38
N VAL A 66 -4.39 -3.84 -3.80
CA VAL A 66 -4.24 -5.28 -3.54
C VAL A 66 -2.76 -5.61 -3.35
N VAL A 67 -2.45 -6.52 -2.42
CA VAL A 67 -1.11 -7.04 -2.20
C VAL A 67 -1.03 -8.47 -2.70
N MET A 68 0.00 -8.77 -3.47
CA MET A 68 0.36 -10.10 -3.92
C MET A 68 1.65 -10.51 -3.20
N TYR A 69 1.50 -11.47 -2.29
CA TYR A 69 2.60 -11.91 -1.44
C TYR A 69 3.59 -12.74 -2.24
N ARG A 70 4.89 -12.42 -2.12
CA ARG A 70 5.99 -13.11 -2.80
C ARG A 70 5.79 -13.25 -4.31
N ALA A 71 5.18 -12.25 -4.93
CA ALA A 71 4.95 -12.22 -6.37
C ALA A 71 6.27 -12.13 -7.16
N VAL A 72 7.29 -11.54 -6.55
CA VAL A 72 8.63 -11.41 -7.13
C VAL A 72 9.60 -12.33 -6.37
N PRO A 73 10.35 -13.20 -7.07
CA PRO A 73 11.36 -14.07 -6.45
C PRO A 73 12.47 -13.34 -5.68
N ASP A 74 13.08 -14.04 -4.73
CA ASP A 74 14.12 -13.48 -3.86
C ASP A 74 15.40 -13.10 -4.62
N ASP A 75 15.76 -13.86 -5.65
CA ASP A 75 16.92 -13.61 -6.52
C ASP A 75 16.71 -12.36 -7.38
N VAL A 76 15.50 -12.17 -7.91
CA VAL A 76 15.13 -10.95 -8.65
C VAL A 76 15.18 -9.72 -7.74
N THR A 77 14.60 -9.81 -6.54
CA THR A 77 14.63 -8.69 -5.58
C THR A 77 16.04 -8.38 -5.06
N ASP A 78 16.90 -9.39 -4.86
CA ASP A 78 18.31 -9.18 -4.53
C ASP A 78 19.08 -8.52 -5.67
N HIS A 79 18.82 -8.92 -6.92
CA HIS A 79 19.40 -8.27 -8.10
C HIS A 79 18.98 -6.79 -8.18
N LEU A 80 17.70 -6.48 -7.97
CA LEU A 80 17.19 -5.11 -7.92
C LEU A 80 17.87 -4.28 -6.83
N ARG A 81 18.11 -4.85 -5.64
CA ARG A 81 18.88 -4.16 -4.59
C ARG A 81 20.32 -3.89 -5.00
N SER A 82 20.97 -4.83 -5.67
CA SER A 82 22.33 -4.63 -6.17
C SER A 82 22.38 -3.47 -7.15
N LEU A 83 21.49 -3.47 -8.16
CA LEU A 83 21.37 -2.39 -9.13
C LEU A 83 21.15 -1.03 -8.46
N ALA A 84 20.23 -0.96 -7.49
CA ALA A 84 19.97 0.28 -6.76
C ALA A 84 21.21 0.77 -5.97
N ARG A 85 22.01 -0.15 -5.42
CA ARG A 85 23.26 0.20 -4.70
C ARG A 85 24.35 0.70 -5.63
N ASP A 86 24.43 0.17 -6.84
CA ASP A 86 25.42 0.55 -7.84
C ASP A 86 25.07 1.90 -8.49
N ASN A 87 23.80 2.31 -8.40
CA ASN A 87 23.27 3.54 -9.01
C ASN A 87 23.60 4.84 -8.26
N LYS A 88 24.71 4.90 -7.51
CA LYS A 88 24.99 5.96 -6.50
C LYS A 88 24.96 7.38 -7.06
N ASN A 89 25.32 7.56 -8.34
CA ASN A 89 25.44 8.87 -8.96
C ASN A 89 24.18 9.33 -9.73
N LEU A 90 23.15 8.48 -9.85
CA LEU A 90 21.91 8.82 -10.59
C LEU A 90 20.70 9.04 -9.66
N TRP A 91 20.91 9.06 -8.34
CA TRP A 91 19.85 9.37 -7.39
C TRP A 91 19.52 10.86 -7.45
N ILE A 92 18.26 11.16 -7.76
CA ILE A 92 17.72 12.51 -7.82
C ILE A 92 16.71 12.65 -6.70
N HIS A 93 16.72 13.77 -5.99
CA HIS A 93 15.72 14.07 -4.98
C HIS A 93 14.30 14.03 -5.57
N GLU A 94 13.35 13.50 -4.81
CA GLU A 94 11.94 13.63 -5.16
C GLU A 94 11.51 15.10 -4.99
N THR A 95 11.62 15.89 -6.05
CA THR A 95 11.15 17.28 -6.09
C THR A 95 9.71 17.33 -6.58
N TRP A 96 8.84 17.97 -5.79
CA TRP A 96 7.44 18.23 -6.13
C TRP A 96 7.24 19.74 -6.03
N ASN A 97 6.63 20.38 -7.03
CA ASN A 97 6.39 21.83 -6.98
C ASN A 97 5.57 22.17 -5.71
N ASP A 98 5.97 23.26 -5.05
CA ASP A 98 5.52 23.77 -3.73
C ASP A 98 6.03 23.03 -2.47
N VAL A 99 6.94 22.06 -2.59
CA VAL A 99 7.68 21.48 -1.44
C VAL A 99 9.19 21.69 -1.64
N LEU A 100 9.80 22.43 -0.70
CA LEU A 100 11.19 22.93 -0.79
C LEU A 100 12.25 21.85 -1.08
N THR A 101 12.08 20.62 -0.58
CA THR A 101 12.69 19.35 -1.04
C THR A 101 12.33 18.29 0.02
N ASP A 102 12.03 17.05 -0.38
CA ASP A 102 12.13 15.91 0.55
C ASP A 102 13.56 15.36 0.47
N ASP A 103 14.47 15.94 1.25
CA ASP A 103 15.89 15.58 1.26
C ASP A 103 16.14 14.10 1.62
N ASN A 104 15.14 13.45 2.23
CA ASN A 104 15.22 12.07 2.68
C ASN A 104 14.62 11.08 1.67
N ARG A 105 14.14 11.54 0.51
CA ARG A 105 13.60 10.67 -0.54
C ARG A 105 14.24 10.96 -1.87
N VAL A 106 14.76 9.90 -2.47
CA VAL A 106 15.45 9.96 -3.76
C VAL A 106 14.92 8.87 -4.68
N ARG A 107 15.00 9.13 -5.97
CA ARG A 107 14.62 8.19 -7.03
C ARG A 107 15.72 8.05 -8.06
N ALA A 108 15.76 6.91 -8.73
CA ALA A 108 16.64 6.66 -9.86
C ALA A 108 15.89 5.78 -10.88
N LEU A 109 16.24 5.86 -12.16
CA LEU A 109 15.65 4.98 -13.17
C LEU A 109 16.14 3.54 -13.00
N VAL A 110 15.25 2.58 -13.24
CA VAL A 110 15.62 1.17 -13.42
C VAL A 110 16.15 1.01 -14.86
N PRO A 111 17.29 0.32 -15.08
CA PRO A 111 17.82 0.10 -16.43
C PRO A 111 16.80 -0.57 -17.36
N ASP A 112 16.78 -0.14 -18.63
CA ASP A 112 15.74 -0.52 -19.60
C ASP A 112 15.54 -2.04 -19.74
N ASN A 113 16.62 -2.82 -19.82
CA ASN A 113 16.54 -4.28 -19.92
C ASN A 113 15.84 -4.90 -18.70
N THR A 114 16.13 -4.39 -17.50
CA THR A 114 15.51 -4.84 -16.26
C THR A 114 14.06 -4.35 -16.16
N ALA A 115 13.80 -3.11 -16.56
CA ALA A 115 12.46 -2.52 -16.60
C ALA A 115 11.53 -3.29 -17.56
N GLN A 116 12.05 -3.70 -18.72
CA GLN A 116 11.32 -4.52 -19.68
C GLN A 116 11.02 -5.91 -19.12
N ALA A 117 12.02 -6.60 -18.57
CA ALA A 117 11.83 -7.91 -17.95
C ALA A 117 10.78 -7.88 -16.83
N LEU A 118 10.84 -6.88 -15.93
CA LEU A 118 9.83 -6.69 -14.88
C LEU A 118 8.43 -6.47 -15.45
N SER A 119 8.31 -5.72 -16.54
CA SER A 119 7.02 -5.46 -17.19
C SER A 119 6.44 -6.75 -17.80
N GLU A 120 7.28 -7.57 -18.41
CA GLU A 120 6.88 -8.84 -19.02
C GLU A 120 6.50 -9.87 -17.94
N ASP A 121 7.34 -10.05 -16.92
CA ASP A 121 7.12 -11.01 -15.83
C ASP A 121 5.86 -10.67 -15.01
N LEU A 122 5.60 -9.38 -14.79
CA LEU A 122 4.46 -8.92 -13.99
C LEU A 122 3.20 -8.64 -14.82
N GLN A 123 3.26 -8.84 -16.14
CA GLN A 123 2.17 -8.52 -17.06
C GLN A 123 0.82 -9.09 -16.64
N ARG A 124 0.80 -10.39 -16.31
CA ARG A 124 -0.42 -11.08 -15.90
C ARG A 124 -1.02 -10.45 -14.63
N PHE A 125 -0.18 -10.01 -13.69
CA PHE A 125 -0.65 -9.43 -12.43
C PHE A 125 -1.30 -8.08 -12.66
N TYR A 126 -0.65 -7.14 -13.35
CA TYR A 126 -1.22 -5.81 -13.51
C TYR A 126 -2.37 -5.77 -14.52
N LEU A 127 -2.33 -6.55 -15.61
CA LEU A 127 -3.44 -6.60 -16.57
C LEU A 127 -4.72 -7.20 -16.00
N THR A 128 -4.62 -7.97 -14.90
CA THR A 128 -5.81 -8.46 -14.18
C THR A 128 -6.63 -7.31 -13.56
N PHE A 129 -6.00 -6.21 -13.17
CA PHE A 129 -6.66 -5.07 -12.51
C PHE A 129 -6.76 -3.84 -13.41
N PHE A 130 -5.84 -3.70 -14.37
CA PHE A 130 -5.74 -2.60 -15.32
C PHE A 130 -5.73 -3.18 -16.74
N PRO A 131 -6.88 -3.62 -17.28
CA PRO A 131 -6.92 -4.19 -18.63
C PRO A 131 -6.50 -3.14 -19.66
N ASP A 132 -5.91 -3.60 -20.77
CA ASP A 132 -5.40 -2.77 -21.88
C ASP A 132 -4.40 -1.68 -21.48
N SER A 133 -3.78 -1.81 -20.31
CA SER A 133 -2.79 -0.87 -19.80
C SER A 133 -1.36 -1.24 -20.20
N LYS A 134 -0.46 -0.27 -20.07
CA LYS A 134 0.98 -0.46 -20.28
C LYS A 134 1.76 0.14 -19.12
N VAL A 135 2.84 -0.54 -18.74
CA VAL A 135 3.80 0.04 -17.81
C VAL A 135 4.57 1.13 -18.54
N ALA A 136 4.64 2.31 -17.93
CA ALA A 136 5.27 3.48 -18.55
C ALA A 136 6.76 3.57 -18.24
N GLU A 137 7.12 3.53 -16.96
CA GLU A 137 8.50 3.63 -16.49
C GLU A 137 8.65 2.90 -15.15
N TRP A 138 9.84 2.33 -14.93
CA TRP A 138 10.24 1.76 -13.66
C TRP A 138 11.30 2.63 -12.99
N GLN A 139 11.11 2.90 -11.70
CA GLN A 139 12.00 3.72 -10.89
C GLN A 139 12.34 3.00 -9.58
N PHE A 140 13.60 3.04 -9.20
CA PHE A 140 13.99 2.81 -7.82
C PHE A 140 13.56 4.00 -6.99
N LEU A 141 12.93 3.73 -5.86
CA LEU A 141 12.59 4.74 -4.87
C LEU A 141 13.25 4.37 -3.55
N LYS A 142 14.00 5.30 -2.97
CA LYS A 142 14.70 5.11 -1.72
C LYS A 142 14.22 6.12 -0.69
N THR A 143 13.82 5.61 0.46
CA THR A 143 13.62 6.39 1.68
C THR A 143 14.87 6.26 2.53
N VAL A 144 15.52 7.38 2.84
CA VAL A 144 16.74 7.42 3.65
C VAL A 144 16.41 7.12 5.12
N ALA A 145 17.33 6.47 5.81
CA ALA A 145 17.22 6.20 7.23
C ALA A 145 16.92 7.49 8.04
N GLY A 146 15.93 7.44 8.92
CA GLY A 146 15.50 8.56 9.75
C GLY A 146 14.47 9.49 9.09
N ALA A 147 14.07 9.23 7.83
CA ALA A 147 13.02 10.00 7.18
C ALA A 147 11.72 10.00 8.01
N SER A 148 11.02 11.13 8.05
CA SER A 148 9.62 11.18 8.46
C SER A 148 8.72 10.50 7.43
N ASN A 149 7.44 10.26 7.77
CA ASN A 149 6.47 9.79 6.79
C ASN A 149 6.36 10.76 5.61
N GLN A 150 6.16 10.21 4.41
CA GLN A 150 5.90 11.03 3.23
C GLN A 150 4.62 11.84 3.44
N LEU A 151 4.54 13.03 2.85
CA LEU A 151 3.27 13.76 2.78
C LEU A 151 2.20 12.89 2.12
N VAL A 152 1.00 12.94 2.71
CA VAL A 152 -0.14 12.18 2.21
C VAL A 152 -0.53 12.72 0.84
N ARG A 153 -0.67 11.82 -0.13
CA ARG A 153 -0.85 12.19 -1.53
C ARG A 153 -1.60 11.11 -2.31
N ARG A 154 -2.10 11.50 -3.47
CA ARG A 154 -2.43 10.57 -4.57
C ARG A 154 -1.57 10.91 -5.78
N ARG A 155 -1.32 9.94 -6.65
CA ARG A 155 -0.43 10.16 -7.80
C ARG A 155 -1.17 10.77 -8.99
N PHE A 156 -2.45 10.49 -9.11
CA PHE A 156 -3.33 11.01 -10.14
C PHE A 156 -4.54 11.66 -9.47
N SER A 157 -4.90 12.85 -9.93
CA SER A 157 -6.13 13.51 -9.49
C SER A 157 -7.35 12.72 -9.96
N PRO A 158 -8.44 12.71 -9.18
CA PRO A 158 -9.70 12.13 -9.60
C PRO A 158 -10.23 12.92 -10.80
N ASP A 159 -10.94 12.24 -11.69
CA ASP A 159 -11.53 12.84 -12.88
C ASP A 159 -12.54 13.95 -12.45
N PRO A 160 -12.39 15.21 -12.92
CA PRO A 160 -13.19 16.34 -12.45
C PRO A 160 -14.65 16.34 -12.95
N VAL A 161 -15.04 15.43 -13.85
CA VAL A 161 -16.39 15.40 -14.42
C VAL A 161 -17.27 14.40 -13.68
N GLY A 162 -18.30 14.93 -13.01
CA GLY A 162 -19.23 14.20 -12.14
C GLY A 162 -20.19 13.25 -12.85
N ASP A 163 -19.69 12.28 -13.60
CA ASP A 163 -20.45 11.09 -13.95
C ASP A 163 -19.60 9.83 -13.71
N GLU A 164 -20.05 9.05 -12.72
CA GLU A 164 -19.60 7.69 -12.41
C GLU A 164 -18.12 7.48 -12.07
N CYS A 165 -17.84 7.79 -10.80
CA CYS A 165 -17.04 6.93 -9.92
C CYS A 165 -17.41 5.44 -10.11
N VAL A 166 -16.92 4.72 -11.13
CA VAL A 166 -17.09 3.25 -11.24
C VAL A 166 -16.14 2.52 -12.20
N LYS A 167 -15.40 3.16 -13.13
CA LYS A 167 -14.54 2.39 -14.06
C LYS A 167 -13.07 2.32 -13.60
N PRO A 168 -12.54 1.15 -13.16
CA PRO A 168 -11.11 0.98 -12.84
C PRO A 168 -10.18 1.30 -14.03
N ILE A 169 -10.73 1.29 -15.25
CA ILE A 169 -10.03 1.55 -16.50
C ILE A 169 -9.81 3.03 -16.82
N SER A 170 -10.40 3.99 -16.10
CA SER A 170 -10.16 5.42 -16.36
C SER A 170 -8.96 5.98 -15.58
N VAL A 171 -8.56 5.33 -14.48
CA VAL A 171 -7.48 5.82 -13.62
C VAL A 171 -6.22 4.97 -13.82
N PRO A 172 -5.05 5.57 -14.06
CA PRO A 172 -3.78 4.85 -14.10
C PRO A 172 -3.54 4.01 -12.84
N GLY A 173 -2.75 2.96 -12.95
CA GLY A 173 -2.31 2.14 -11.85
C GLY A 173 -0.92 2.53 -11.34
N SER A 174 -0.59 2.01 -10.16
CA SER A 174 0.74 2.07 -9.57
C SER A 174 1.13 0.70 -9.05
N LEU A 175 2.35 0.27 -9.38
CA LEU A 175 2.96 -0.98 -8.94
C LEU A 175 4.11 -0.63 -8.00
N TYR A 176 4.19 -1.27 -6.84
CA TYR A 176 5.35 -1.20 -5.95
C TYR A 176 5.82 -2.60 -5.57
N ILE A 177 7.10 -2.86 -5.76
CA ILE A 177 7.78 -4.07 -5.34
C ILE A 177 8.62 -3.72 -4.11
N ALA A 178 8.38 -4.42 -3.01
CA ALA A 178 9.23 -4.34 -1.83
C ALA A 178 10.50 -5.19 -2.07
N THR A 179 11.66 -4.54 -1.98
CA THR A 179 12.95 -5.25 -2.12
C THR A 179 13.50 -5.73 -0.77
N GLU A 180 12.84 -5.38 0.33
CA GLU A 180 13.22 -5.74 1.69
C GLU A 180 11.99 -5.87 2.58
N ASP A 181 12.18 -6.60 3.69
CA ASP A 181 11.15 -6.78 4.70
C ASP A 181 10.78 -5.48 5.40
N ASN A 182 9.58 -5.45 5.99
CA ASN A 182 9.11 -4.31 6.78
C ASN A 182 9.07 -3.00 5.98
N THR A 183 8.67 -3.10 4.70
CA THR A 183 8.34 -1.94 3.89
C THR A 183 6.90 -1.53 4.19
N TYR A 184 6.68 -0.28 4.59
CA TYR A 184 5.36 0.18 5.06
C TYR A 184 4.78 1.29 4.18
N ILE A 185 3.49 1.16 3.90
CA ILE A 185 2.66 2.18 3.24
C ILE A 185 1.45 2.46 4.12
N TYR A 186 1.16 3.73 4.36
CA TYR A 186 -0.09 4.16 4.98
C TYR A 186 -1.09 4.51 3.89
N GLY A 187 -2.23 3.82 3.86
CA GLY A 187 -3.32 4.06 2.91
C GLY A 187 -4.54 4.70 3.59
N TYR A 188 -5.30 5.51 2.84
CA TYR A 188 -6.45 6.27 3.34
C TYR A 188 -7.71 6.14 2.47
N GLY A 189 -7.73 5.14 1.57
CA GLY A 189 -8.79 4.97 0.58
C GLY A 189 -8.55 5.81 -0.69
N TRP A 190 -9.50 5.79 -1.62
CA TRP A 190 -9.37 6.44 -2.94
C TRP A 190 -10.53 7.39 -3.25
N ASN A 191 -11.67 7.23 -2.58
CA ASN A 191 -12.92 7.95 -2.82
C ASN A 191 -13.11 9.17 -1.91
N HIS A 192 -12.05 9.68 -1.28
CA HIS A 192 -12.09 10.82 -0.38
C HIS A 192 -11.29 12.01 -0.93
N ASN A 193 -11.61 13.21 -0.48
CA ASN A 193 -10.84 14.44 -0.78
C ASN A 193 -9.88 14.83 0.34
N VAL A 194 -10.02 14.20 1.52
CA VAL A 194 -9.17 14.39 2.69
C VAL A 194 -8.79 13.02 3.24
N ALA A 195 -7.63 12.92 3.88
CA ALA A 195 -7.19 11.73 4.57
C ALA A 195 -7.48 11.87 6.08
N MET A 196 -8.15 10.90 6.68
CA MET A 196 -8.41 10.86 8.12
C MET A 196 -7.43 9.91 8.82
N VAL A 197 -6.91 10.30 9.98
CA VAL A 197 -6.01 9.43 10.76
C VAL A 197 -6.74 8.17 11.24
N SER A 198 -8.04 8.27 11.56
CA SER A 198 -8.87 7.13 11.95
C SER A 198 -9.02 6.06 10.86
N ASP A 199 -8.98 6.46 9.59
CA ASP A 199 -9.09 5.58 8.42
C ASP A 199 -7.76 4.99 7.96
N ARG A 200 -6.66 5.33 8.64
CA ARG A 200 -5.31 4.92 8.23
C ARG A 200 -5.15 3.40 8.25
N GLN A 201 -4.98 2.84 7.07
CA GLN A 201 -4.62 1.43 6.88
C GLN A 201 -3.10 1.29 6.87
N HIS A 202 -2.57 0.50 7.80
CA HIS A 202 -1.15 0.17 7.84
C HIS A 202 -0.88 -1.05 6.94
N ILE A 203 -0.28 -0.82 5.77
CA ILE A 203 0.03 -1.85 4.79
C ILE A 203 1.49 -2.24 4.97
N THR A 204 1.71 -3.49 5.36
CA THR A 204 3.05 -4.07 5.52
C THR A 204 3.38 -4.95 4.32
N LEU A 205 4.54 -4.71 3.71
CA LEU A 205 5.09 -5.48 2.61
C LEU A 205 6.42 -6.08 3.05
N ASN A 206 6.63 -7.34 2.70
CA ASN A 206 7.91 -8.01 2.85
C ASN A 206 8.64 -8.14 1.52
N LYS A 207 9.90 -8.56 1.56
CA LYS A 207 10.69 -8.78 0.35
C LYS A 207 9.92 -9.66 -0.63
N GLY A 208 9.85 -9.21 -1.88
CA GLY A 208 9.15 -9.93 -2.96
C GLY A 208 7.66 -9.66 -3.04
N ASP A 209 7.07 -8.95 -2.09
CA ASP A 209 5.67 -8.55 -2.16
C ASP A 209 5.48 -7.44 -3.21
N LEU A 210 4.42 -7.59 -4.00
CA LEU A 210 3.95 -6.61 -4.97
C LEU A 210 2.65 -5.99 -4.46
N ILE A 211 2.56 -4.67 -4.38
CA ILE A 211 1.30 -3.97 -4.20
C ILE A 211 0.90 -3.28 -5.49
N LEU A 212 -0.35 -3.47 -5.89
CA LEU A 212 -1.00 -2.73 -6.96
C LEU A 212 -1.97 -1.75 -6.33
N MET A 213 -1.91 -0.49 -6.75
CA MET A 213 -2.78 0.59 -6.26
C MET A 213 -3.42 1.30 -7.43
N ARG A 214 -4.67 1.75 -7.25
CA ARG A 214 -5.25 2.75 -8.15
C ARG A 214 -4.43 4.04 -8.07
N GLY A 215 -4.40 4.80 -9.15
CA GLY A 215 -3.65 6.05 -9.24
C GLY A 215 -4.19 7.17 -8.35
N ASP A 216 -5.50 7.12 -8.07
CA ASP A 216 -6.23 8.01 -7.17
C ASP A 216 -6.23 7.52 -5.71
N PHE A 217 -5.60 6.37 -5.41
CA PHE A 217 -5.44 5.90 -4.05
C PHE A 217 -4.59 6.88 -3.24
N ILE A 218 -5.08 7.25 -2.06
CA ILE A 218 -4.44 8.17 -1.15
C ILE A 218 -3.50 7.38 -0.25
N TYR A 219 -2.22 7.69 -0.32
CA TYR A 219 -1.20 6.99 0.45
C TYR A 219 -0.03 7.89 0.87
N ALA A 220 0.76 7.36 1.80
CA ALA A 220 2.07 7.89 2.18
C ALA A 220 3.03 6.72 2.41
N ARG A 221 4.23 6.80 1.86
CA ARG A 221 5.31 5.88 2.24
C ARG A 221 5.79 6.20 3.65
N ALA A 222 5.90 5.19 4.49
CA ALA A 222 6.37 5.41 5.86
C ALA A 222 7.83 5.87 5.87
N GLY A 223 8.18 6.59 6.93
CA GLY A 223 9.58 6.72 7.34
C GLY A 223 10.16 5.37 7.75
N SER A 224 11.47 5.22 7.64
CA SER A 224 12.16 4.01 8.08
C SER A 224 13.39 4.35 8.91
N ARG A 225 13.74 3.46 9.85
CA ARG A 225 14.98 3.57 10.64
C ARG A 225 16.22 3.18 9.84
N SER A 226 16.04 2.46 8.74
CA SER A 226 17.07 2.07 7.79
C SER A 226 16.75 2.63 6.40
N ASN A 227 17.75 2.65 5.51
CA ASN A 227 17.47 2.92 4.11
C ASN A 227 16.53 1.84 3.59
N ASN A 228 15.38 2.26 3.06
CA ASN A 228 14.40 1.36 2.47
C ASN A 228 14.29 1.61 0.97
N VAL A 229 14.50 0.57 0.17
CA VAL A 229 14.44 0.64 -1.29
C VAL A 229 13.24 -0.16 -1.80
N CYS A 230 12.43 0.50 -2.63
CA CYS A 230 11.34 -0.10 -3.39
C CYS A 230 11.58 0.12 -4.89
N VAL A 231 10.93 -0.71 -5.70
CA VAL A 231 10.86 -0.50 -7.14
C VAL A 231 9.42 -0.14 -7.48
N HIS A 232 9.20 0.92 -8.26
CA HIS A 232 7.88 1.45 -8.57
C HIS A 232 7.69 1.61 -10.07
N ALA A 233 6.49 1.31 -10.55
CA ALA A 233 6.05 1.64 -11.89
C ALA A 233 4.68 2.30 -11.91
N SER A 234 4.49 3.21 -12.86
CA SER A 234 3.17 3.69 -13.26
C SER A 234 2.62 2.84 -14.40
N VAL A 235 1.34 2.51 -14.33
CA VAL A 235 0.62 1.70 -15.30
C VAL A 235 -0.40 2.61 -15.97
N ASP A 236 -0.13 3.02 -17.19
CA ASP A 236 -1.02 3.92 -17.91
C ASP A 236 -2.15 3.13 -18.54
N SER A 237 -3.39 3.56 -18.27
CA SER A 237 -4.56 3.05 -18.99
C SER A 237 -4.48 3.44 -20.47
N ALA A 238 -5.07 2.64 -21.36
CA ALA A 238 -5.19 2.98 -22.78
C ALA A 238 -5.86 4.34 -23.04
N LEU A 239 -6.71 4.80 -22.12
CA LEU A 239 -7.42 6.08 -22.23
C LEU A 239 -6.68 7.24 -21.54
N TYR A 240 -5.59 6.95 -20.84
CA TYR A 240 -4.84 7.95 -20.09
C TYR A 240 -3.73 8.56 -20.93
N GLU A 241 -3.88 9.82 -21.29
CA GLU A 241 -2.84 10.59 -21.96
C GLU A 241 -1.91 11.20 -20.90
N ARG A 242 -0.67 10.68 -20.82
CA ARG A 242 0.30 11.12 -19.83
C ARG A 242 0.75 12.56 -20.12
N PRO A 243 0.59 13.51 -19.19
CA PRO A 243 1.11 14.86 -19.37
C PRO A 243 2.64 14.85 -19.27
N LEU A 244 3.30 15.80 -19.92
CA LEU A 244 4.77 15.95 -19.89
C LEU A 244 5.32 16.14 -18.46
N TYR A 245 4.50 16.73 -17.57
CA TYR A 245 4.79 16.84 -16.16
C TYR A 245 3.53 16.55 -15.35
N GLN A 246 3.64 15.66 -14.37
CA GLN A 246 2.57 15.35 -13.43
C GLN A 246 3.09 15.41 -11.99
N PRO A 247 2.82 16.49 -11.25
CA PRO A 247 3.08 16.49 -9.82
C PRO A 247 2.04 15.59 -9.13
N PRO A 248 2.39 14.94 -8.01
CA PRO A 248 1.42 14.29 -7.16
C PRO A 248 0.51 15.35 -6.55
N GLU A 249 -0.73 14.96 -6.27
CA GLU A 249 -1.66 15.81 -5.54
C GLU A 249 -1.52 15.52 -4.04
N PHE A 250 -1.10 16.52 -3.27
CA PHE A 250 -1.07 16.42 -1.83
C PHE A 250 -2.49 16.48 -1.26
N VAL A 251 -2.76 15.59 -0.33
CA VAL A 251 -4.07 15.46 0.32
C VAL A 251 -3.91 15.88 1.77
N THR A 252 -4.79 16.77 2.23
CA THR A 252 -4.81 17.22 3.62
C THR A 252 -5.06 16.03 4.55
N LEU A 253 -4.14 15.81 5.49
CA LEU A 253 -4.29 14.85 6.57
C LEU A 253 -4.96 15.54 7.77
N VAL A 254 -6.11 15.02 8.18
CA VAL A 254 -6.88 15.47 9.33
C VAL A 254 -6.73 14.45 10.45
N ASP A 255 -6.23 14.88 11.59
CA ASP A 255 -6.28 14.09 12.81
C ASP A 255 -7.66 14.24 13.45
N ASP A 256 -8.55 13.31 13.08
CA ASP A 256 -9.90 13.19 13.61
C ASP A 256 -9.98 12.22 14.80
N THR A 257 -8.83 11.69 15.23
CA THR A 257 -8.78 10.85 16.42
C THR A 257 -9.10 11.72 17.62
N ARG A 258 -10.28 11.48 18.21
CA ARG A 258 -10.63 12.15 19.45
C ARG A 258 -9.63 11.70 20.50
N TRP A 259 -8.94 12.64 21.12
CA TRP A 259 -8.29 12.42 22.41
C TRP A 259 -9.39 12.08 23.42
N ILE A 260 -9.75 10.80 23.50
CA ILE A 260 -10.50 10.31 24.65
C ILE A 260 -9.48 10.31 25.77
N GLU A 261 -9.43 11.39 26.56
CA GLU A 261 -8.75 11.35 27.84
C GLU A 261 -9.40 10.21 28.64
N GLU A 262 -8.76 9.05 28.66
CA GLU A 262 -9.19 7.94 29.49
C GLU A 262 -8.96 8.36 30.94
N HIS A 263 -10.05 8.60 31.65
CA HIS A 263 -10.00 8.93 33.06
C HIS A 263 -10.09 7.62 33.86
N PHE A 264 -9.00 7.24 34.51
CA PHE A 264 -8.98 6.11 35.43
C PHE A 264 -9.13 6.57 36.88
N CYS A 265 -9.69 5.71 37.73
CA CYS A 265 -9.71 5.96 39.15
C CYS A 265 -8.32 5.67 39.76
N PHE A 266 -7.72 6.67 40.39
CA PHE A 266 -6.40 6.54 41.04
C PHE A 266 -6.47 5.90 42.43
N VAL A 267 -7.66 5.60 42.95
CA VAL A 267 -7.80 4.89 44.22
C VAL A 267 -7.35 3.44 44.04
N TRP A 268 -6.49 2.98 44.95
CA TRP A 268 -5.84 1.67 44.87
C TRP A 268 -6.82 0.53 44.57
N ASN A 269 -6.47 -0.28 43.57
CA ASN A 269 -7.23 -1.46 43.13
C ASN A 269 -8.66 -1.19 42.61
N CYS A 270 -8.96 0.03 42.17
CA CYS A 270 -10.23 0.35 41.53
C CYS A 270 -10.18 0.11 40.00
N PRO A 271 -11.05 -0.74 39.42
CA PRO A 271 -11.02 -1.07 38.00
C PRO A 271 -11.73 -0.05 37.09
N PHE A 272 -12.17 1.10 37.63
CA PHE A 272 -12.99 2.04 36.89
C PHE A 272 -12.23 2.77 35.77
N ARG A 273 -12.86 2.81 34.59
CA ARG A 273 -12.47 3.64 33.45
C ARG A 273 -13.68 4.43 32.96
N GLY A 274 -13.49 5.71 32.67
CA GLY A 274 -14.54 6.60 32.19
C GLY A 274 -14.07 7.53 31.08
N THR A 275 -15.00 7.95 30.24
CA THR A 275 -14.76 8.78 29.05
C THR A 275 -14.83 10.29 29.31
N GLY A 276 -14.39 10.75 30.49
CA GLY A 276 -14.32 12.18 30.82
C GLY A 276 -14.36 12.50 32.32
N GLN A 277 -13.95 13.72 32.67
CA GLN A 277 -13.85 14.20 34.06
C GLN A 277 -15.15 14.05 34.86
N HIS A 278 -16.32 14.31 34.26
CA HIS A 278 -17.62 14.17 34.94
C HIS A 278 -17.91 12.72 35.36
N SER A 279 -17.55 11.75 34.52
CA SER A 279 -17.77 10.32 34.82
C SER A 279 -16.85 9.87 35.96
N LEU A 280 -15.58 10.26 35.91
CA LEU A 280 -14.61 10.02 36.98
C LEU A 280 -15.04 10.67 38.30
N ARG A 281 -15.45 11.94 38.27
CA ARG A 281 -15.90 12.66 39.47
C ARG A 281 -17.13 12.03 40.10
N ARG A 282 -18.11 11.58 39.29
CA ARG A 282 -19.28 10.85 39.77
C ARG A 282 -18.88 9.52 40.41
N HIS A 283 -17.93 8.80 39.80
CA HIS A 283 -17.39 7.56 40.34
C HIS A 283 -16.68 7.78 41.69
N LEU A 284 -15.77 8.75 41.76
CA LEU A 284 -15.03 9.10 42.99
C LEU A 284 -15.98 9.56 44.11
N ASN A 285 -17.01 10.36 43.80
CA ASN A 285 -18.06 10.75 44.75
C ASN A 285 -18.84 9.53 45.26
N ARG A 286 -19.28 8.65 44.35
CA ARG A 286 -20.22 7.57 44.67
C ARG A 286 -19.55 6.40 45.41
N TYR A 287 -18.38 5.98 44.92
CA TYR A 287 -17.71 4.75 45.34
C TYR A 287 -16.53 4.98 46.29
N HIS A 288 -15.89 6.15 46.24
CA HIS A 288 -14.74 6.48 47.10
C HIS A 288 -15.04 7.60 48.10
N LYS A 289 -16.26 8.16 48.10
CA LYS A 289 -16.72 9.24 48.99
C LYS A 289 -15.82 10.47 49.00
N MET A 290 -15.05 10.67 47.93
CA MET A 290 -14.22 11.86 47.77
C MET A 290 -15.13 13.02 47.40
N VAL A 291 -15.15 14.08 48.19
CA VAL A 291 -15.98 15.25 47.92
C VAL A 291 -15.12 16.34 47.27
N PHE A 292 -15.37 16.61 46.00
CA PHE A 292 -14.72 17.70 45.29
C PHE A 292 -15.50 19.00 45.52
N ARG A 293 -14.85 20.02 46.09
CA ARG A 293 -15.40 21.37 46.15
C ARG A 293 -15.55 21.91 44.72
N ASN A 294 -16.66 22.57 44.43
CA ASN A 294 -16.79 23.33 43.19
C ASN A 294 -15.88 24.54 43.29
N VAL A 295 -14.75 24.52 42.59
CA VAL A 295 -14.00 25.73 42.31
C VAL A 295 -14.64 26.33 41.05
N PRO A 296 -15.16 27.56 41.08
CA PRO A 296 -15.60 28.24 39.86
C PRO A 296 -14.42 28.29 38.90
N MET A 297 -14.60 27.79 37.67
CA MET A 297 -13.58 27.96 36.65
C MET A 297 -13.43 29.47 36.40
N PRO A 298 -12.23 30.06 36.52
CA PRO A 298 -12.04 31.45 36.15
C PRO A 298 -12.41 31.58 34.67
N HIS A 299 -13.28 32.53 34.35
CA HIS A 299 -13.57 32.90 32.97
C HIS A 299 -12.25 33.32 32.32
N SER A 300 -11.81 32.53 31.34
CA SER A 300 -10.72 32.90 30.45
C SER A 300 -11.17 34.12 29.65
N TYR A 301 -10.49 35.25 29.89
CA TYR A 301 -10.49 36.42 29.02
C TYR A 301 -9.85 36.09 27.67
#